data_AF-A2HY24-F1
#
_entry.id   AF-A2HY24-F1
#
_cell.length_a   1.000
_cell.length_b   1.000
_cell.length_c   1.000
_cell.angle_alpha   90.00
_cell.angle_beta   90.00
_cell.angle_gamma   90.00
#
_symmetry.space_group_name_H-M   'P 1'
#
loop_
_entity.id
_entity.type
_entity.pdbx_description
1 polymer ?
#
loop_
_entity_poly.entity_id
_entity_poly.type
_entity_poly.pdbx_seq_one_letter_code
_entity_poly.pdbx_strand_id
1 'polypeptide(L)'
;MNFKDVLNDKIESYLYKKLLTSDQDTHPNKYIELRSMCKYYIDSYNALYQLKTEKEEEINKIYKILKTELIDSKERLPHTIINDILCIIQFNNRYTKTYLSLAKLIYDDYQVNEEIYVLLEIGYLFYKEYGIKLNKWDDFETFEFENLNIHFEDTIYRAIMYNDLERFIFFTEIEGFDKDQKLNCYLYPDYCGGYSLLELCCYHGAVDCFKLLRTKFNSEITETCLELSFLGGNPEIMSECLKFQKPNQECMKHAFISHNIDFVTFLLNEYNLEINLNYCEWYNNLESFLVYFDQTNDVNKCFLYSARLNIPSLLEYFLSHG
;
A
#
# COMPACT_ATOMS: atom_id res chain seq x y z
N MET A 1 12.99 24.40 4.92
CA MET A 1 13.33 23.41 3.88
C MET A 1 12.12 22.52 3.76
N ASN A 2 11.38 22.60 2.65
CA ASN A 2 10.17 21.79 2.45
C ASN A 2 10.60 20.30 2.33
N PHE A 3 9.77 19.34 2.73
CA PHE A 3 10.09 17.93 2.50
C PHE A 3 10.28 17.64 1.01
N LYS A 4 9.58 18.33 0.10
CA LYS A 4 9.92 18.29 -1.32
C LYS A 4 11.32 18.79 -1.64
N ASP A 5 11.92 19.70 -0.87
CA ASP A 5 13.31 20.14 -1.06
C ASP A 5 14.28 19.15 -0.43
N VAL A 6 13.98 18.60 0.75
CA VAL A 6 14.78 17.55 1.39
C VAL A 6 14.72 16.24 0.59
N LEU A 7 13.58 15.96 -0.04
CA LEU A 7 13.32 14.79 -0.84
C LEU A 7 13.72 15.04 -2.30
N ASN A 8 13.58 16.22 -2.92
CA ASN A 8 14.11 16.45 -4.29
C ASN A 8 15.63 16.65 -4.29
N ASP A 9 16.22 17.38 -3.34
CA ASP A 9 17.69 17.50 -3.22
C ASP A 9 18.34 16.17 -2.81
N LYS A 10 17.55 15.18 -2.33
CA LYS A 10 18.04 13.86 -1.88
C LYS A 10 17.36 12.63 -2.52
N ILE A 11 16.40 12.73 -3.43
CA ILE A 11 15.86 11.62 -4.25
C ILE A 11 16.77 11.39 -5.43
N GLU A 12 17.34 12.47 -6.00
CA GLU A 12 18.49 12.31 -6.88
C GLU A 12 19.55 11.45 -6.15
N SER A 13 19.68 11.54 -4.82
CA SER A 13 20.70 10.80 -4.08
C SER A 13 20.73 9.26 -4.21
N TYR A 14 19.68 8.48 -4.52
CA TYR A 14 19.87 7.01 -4.59
C TYR A 14 20.37 6.55 -5.95
N LEU A 15 19.65 6.86 -7.04
CA LEU A 15 20.11 6.56 -8.40
C LEU A 15 21.31 7.42 -8.81
N TYR A 16 21.36 8.70 -8.40
CA TYR A 16 22.43 9.64 -8.73
C TYR A 16 23.67 9.50 -7.83
N LYS A 17 23.56 9.18 -6.52
CA LYS A 17 24.79 8.84 -5.75
C LYS A 17 25.38 7.52 -6.25
N LYS A 18 24.57 6.52 -6.61
CA LYS A 18 25.11 5.26 -7.16
C LYS A 18 25.75 5.45 -8.54
N LEU A 19 25.23 6.37 -9.38
CA LEU A 19 25.87 6.78 -10.63
C LEU A 19 27.21 7.52 -10.38
N LEU A 20 27.30 8.39 -9.38
CA LEU A 20 28.52 9.16 -9.08
C LEU A 20 29.57 8.42 -8.24
N THR A 21 29.20 7.38 -7.49
CA THR A 21 30.19 6.53 -6.77
C THR A 21 30.72 5.38 -7.61
N SER A 22 30.32 5.26 -8.89
CA SER A 22 30.69 4.15 -9.79
C SER A 22 32.07 4.27 -10.45
N ASP A 23 32.87 5.28 -10.11
CA ASP A 23 34.22 5.41 -10.66
C ASP A 23 35.23 4.36 -10.13
N GLN A 24 34.81 3.46 -9.23
CA GLN A 24 35.59 2.29 -8.82
C GLN A 24 34.71 1.07 -8.51
N ASP A 25 34.05 0.50 -9.52
CA ASP A 25 34.07 -0.95 -9.78
C ASP A 25 33.12 -1.34 -10.92
N THR A 26 33.67 -2.09 -11.87
CA THR A 26 33.07 -2.57 -13.10
C THR A 26 32.06 -3.71 -12.86
N HIS A 27 30.89 -3.39 -12.30
CA HIS A 27 29.74 -4.28 -12.36
C HIS A 27 28.59 -3.58 -13.09
N PRO A 28 28.02 -4.14 -14.18
CA PRO A 28 26.70 -3.71 -14.60
C PRO A 28 25.79 -3.79 -13.38
N ASN A 29 25.07 -2.70 -13.10
CA ASN A 29 24.30 -2.53 -11.87
C ASN A 29 23.28 -3.68 -11.77
N LYS A 30 23.58 -4.72 -10.98
CA LYS A 30 22.77 -5.96 -10.86
C LYS A 30 21.30 -5.66 -10.61
N TYR A 31 21.03 -4.60 -9.86
CA TYR A 31 19.69 -4.07 -9.65
C TYR A 31 18.98 -3.70 -10.97
N ILE A 32 19.63 -2.97 -11.87
CA ILE A 32 19.05 -2.56 -13.16
C ILE A 32 18.75 -3.78 -14.03
N GLU A 33 19.65 -4.76 -14.06
CA GLU A 33 19.46 -6.01 -14.79
C GLU A 33 18.24 -6.78 -14.26
N LEU A 34 18.20 -7.05 -12.95
CA LEU A 34 17.10 -7.78 -12.31
C LEU A 34 15.77 -7.03 -12.39
N ARG A 35 15.79 -5.70 -12.23
CA ARG A 35 14.59 -4.87 -12.38
C ARG A 35 14.07 -4.90 -13.81
N SER A 36 14.97 -4.94 -14.80
CA SER A 36 14.58 -5.06 -16.21
C SER A 36 13.98 -6.43 -16.51
N MET A 37 14.54 -7.50 -15.94
CA MET A 37 14.02 -8.86 -16.05
C MET A 37 12.60 -8.99 -15.48
N CYS A 38 12.33 -8.32 -14.36
CA CYS A 38 11.02 -8.37 -13.69
C CYS A 38 10.15 -7.13 -13.92
N LYS A 39 10.45 -6.34 -14.97
CA LYS A 39 9.83 -5.02 -15.21
C LYS A 39 8.30 -5.08 -15.19
N TYR A 40 7.74 -6.02 -15.95
CA TYR A 40 6.29 -6.12 -16.11
C TYR A 40 5.59 -6.51 -14.80
N TYR A 41 6.19 -7.38 -14.01
CA TYR A 41 5.71 -7.72 -12.67
C TYR A 41 5.71 -6.48 -11.76
N ILE A 42 6.85 -5.80 -11.66
CA ILE A 42 7.04 -4.64 -10.79
C ILE A 42 6.08 -3.52 -11.18
N ASP A 43 6.04 -3.16 -12.46
CA ASP A 43 5.23 -2.05 -12.96
C ASP A 43 3.72 -2.36 -12.77
N SER A 44 3.30 -3.63 -12.90
CA SER A 44 1.91 -4.05 -12.68
C SER A 44 1.46 -3.91 -11.23
N TYR A 45 2.25 -4.40 -10.27
CA TYR A 45 1.92 -4.26 -8.85
C TYR A 45 2.06 -2.81 -8.37
N ASN A 46 3.04 -2.06 -8.86
CA ASN A 46 3.14 -0.63 -8.57
C ASN A 46 1.86 0.11 -9.03
N ALA A 47 1.35 -0.19 -10.23
CA ALA A 47 0.10 0.41 -10.71
C ALA A 47 -1.11 0.04 -9.84
N LEU A 48 -1.15 -1.18 -9.30
CA LEU A 48 -2.25 -1.67 -8.47
C LEU A 48 -2.26 -1.05 -7.07
N TYR A 49 -1.11 -1.03 -6.40
CA TYR A 49 -0.97 -0.47 -5.05
C TYR A 49 -1.02 1.06 -5.03
N GLN A 50 -0.56 1.73 -6.08
CA GLN A 50 -0.61 3.19 -6.19
C GLN A 50 -1.89 3.72 -6.88
N LEU A 51 -2.89 2.86 -7.06
CA LEU A 51 -4.15 3.23 -7.72
C LEU A 51 -4.84 4.40 -6.99
N LYS A 52 -5.18 5.45 -7.75
CA LYS A 52 -5.83 6.66 -7.22
C LYS A 52 -7.05 7.12 -8.05
N THR A 53 -7.75 6.19 -8.70
CA THR A 53 -8.82 6.50 -9.66
C THR A 53 -10.06 5.65 -9.44
N GLU A 54 -11.21 6.26 -9.69
CA GLU A 54 -12.53 5.60 -9.75
C GLU A 54 -13.09 5.57 -11.19
N LYS A 55 -12.32 6.07 -12.17
CA LYS A 55 -12.73 6.15 -13.57
C LYS A 55 -12.64 4.80 -14.23
N GLU A 56 -13.76 4.31 -14.75
CA GLU A 56 -13.88 3.02 -15.44
C GLU A 56 -12.84 2.82 -16.57
N GLU A 57 -12.53 3.88 -17.34
CA GLU A 57 -11.52 3.81 -18.39
C GLU A 57 -10.11 3.48 -17.88
N GLU A 58 -9.72 4.05 -16.73
CA GLU A 58 -8.42 3.78 -16.10
C GLU A 58 -8.40 2.39 -15.46
N ILE A 59 -9.51 1.96 -14.86
CA ILE A 59 -9.68 0.60 -14.32
C ILE A 59 -9.47 -0.43 -15.43
N ASN A 60 -10.08 -0.20 -16.60
CA ASN A 60 -9.92 -1.07 -17.77
C ASN A 60 -8.50 -1.10 -18.32
N LYS A 61 -7.70 -0.03 -18.17
CA LYS A 61 -6.28 -0.04 -18.54
C LYS A 61 -5.47 -0.92 -17.59
N ILE A 62 -5.68 -0.77 -16.27
CA ILE A 62 -5.02 -1.60 -15.26
C ILE A 62 -5.40 -3.08 -15.46
N TYR A 63 -6.67 -3.37 -15.68
CA TYR A 63 -7.16 -4.70 -16.00
C TYR A 63 -6.41 -5.33 -17.18
N LYS A 64 -6.25 -4.60 -18.29
CA LYS A 64 -5.52 -5.09 -19.47
C LYS A 64 -4.07 -5.41 -19.15
N ILE A 65 -3.39 -4.56 -18.38
CA ILE A 65 -2.01 -4.79 -17.96
C ILE A 65 -1.93 -6.06 -17.10
N LEU A 66 -2.77 -6.21 -16.08
CA LEU A 66 -2.77 -7.42 -15.24
C LEU A 66 -3.04 -8.67 -16.06
N LYS A 67 -4.00 -8.60 -17.00
CA LYS A 67 -4.32 -9.68 -17.92
C LYS A 67 -3.11 -10.08 -18.77
N THR A 68 -2.52 -9.15 -19.52
CA THR A 68 -1.45 -9.50 -20.47
C THR A 68 -0.15 -9.85 -19.76
N GLU A 69 0.23 -9.07 -18.77
CA GLU A 69 1.56 -9.13 -18.16
C GLU A 69 1.68 -10.17 -17.03
N LEU A 70 0.58 -10.50 -16.34
CA LEU A 70 0.61 -11.44 -15.21
C LEU A 70 -0.14 -12.75 -15.47
N ILE A 71 -1.33 -12.70 -16.09
CA ILE A 71 -2.17 -13.89 -16.25
C ILE A 71 -1.84 -14.64 -17.56
N ASP A 72 -1.93 -13.96 -18.70
CA ASP A 72 -1.73 -14.56 -20.02
C ASP A 72 -0.26 -14.98 -20.24
N SER A 73 0.68 -14.26 -19.61
CA SER A 73 2.11 -14.62 -19.51
C SER A 73 2.38 -15.86 -18.64
N LYS A 74 1.36 -16.33 -17.88
CA LYS A 74 1.42 -17.45 -16.92
C LYS A 74 2.34 -17.22 -15.73
N GLU A 75 2.63 -15.96 -15.40
CA GLU A 75 3.38 -15.61 -14.20
C GLU A 75 2.54 -15.83 -12.93
N ARG A 76 1.23 -15.58 -12.99
CA ARG A 76 0.32 -15.65 -11.84
C ARG A 76 -1.03 -16.28 -12.23
N LEU A 77 -1.64 -16.99 -11.28
CA LEU A 77 -2.98 -17.56 -11.46
C LEU A 77 -4.06 -16.48 -11.23
N PRO A 78 -5.20 -16.52 -11.94
CA PRO A 78 -6.27 -15.54 -11.79
C PRO A 78 -6.75 -15.37 -10.34
N HIS A 79 -6.97 -16.48 -9.63
CA HIS A 79 -7.43 -16.45 -8.23
C HIS A 79 -6.41 -15.82 -7.27
N THR A 80 -5.11 -15.97 -7.55
CA THR A 80 -4.03 -15.31 -6.78
C THR A 80 -4.07 -13.80 -6.98
N ILE A 81 -4.25 -13.32 -8.21
CA ILE A 81 -4.34 -11.88 -8.47
C ILE A 81 -5.61 -11.29 -7.85
N ILE A 82 -6.75 -11.99 -7.91
CA ILE A 82 -7.96 -11.54 -7.21
C ILE A 82 -7.70 -11.43 -5.70
N ASN A 83 -7.02 -12.41 -5.10
CA ASN A 83 -6.62 -12.35 -3.69
C ASN A 83 -5.76 -11.10 -3.41
N ASP A 84 -4.71 -10.88 -4.21
CA ASP A 84 -3.81 -9.73 -4.07
C ASP A 84 -4.59 -8.40 -4.15
N ILE A 85 -5.46 -8.25 -5.16
CA ILE A 85 -6.29 -7.05 -5.37
C ILE A 85 -7.15 -6.76 -4.13
N LEU A 86 -7.79 -7.79 -3.59
CA LEU A 86 -8.73 -7.64 -2.48
C LEU A 86 -8.00 -7.35 -1.16
N CYS A 87 -6.81 -7.91 -0.95
CA CYS A 87 -5.98 -7.62 0.23
C CYS A 87 -5.50 -6.16 0.28
N ILE A 88 -5.37 -5.49 -0.87
CA ILE A 88 -4.96 -4.07 -0.95
C ILE A 88 -6.00 -3.13 -0.34
N ILE A 89 -7.28 -3.53 -0.32
CA ILE A 89 -8.38 -2.68 0.13
C ILE A 89 -8.11 -2.12 1.53
N GLN A 90 -7.53 -2.90 2.46
CA GLN A 90 -7.26 -2.42 3.82
C GLN A 90 -6.26 -1.26 3.90
N PHE A 91 -5.42 -1.09 2.87
CA PHE A 91 -4.36 -0.08 2.84
C PHE A 91 -4.67 1.08 1.90
N ASN A 92 -5.70 0.92 1.07
CA ASN A 92 -6.15 1.95 0.12
C ASN A 92 -7.69 1.95 0.00
N ASN A 93 -8.38 1.88 1.14
CA ASN A 93 -9.83 1.66 1.21
C ASN A 93 -10.68 2.76 0.56
N ARG A 94 -10.13 3.94 0.29
CA ARG A 94 -10.80 4.98 -0.51
C ARG A 94 -11.32 4.41 -1.84
N TYR A 95 -10.54 3.53 -2.47
CA TYR A 95 -10.85 2.97 -3.79
C TYR A 95 -11.43 1.55 -3.72
N THR A 96 -12.06 1.17 -2.61
CA THR A 96 -12.68 -0.16 -2.41
C THR A 96 -13.52 -0.60 -3.60
N LYS A 97 -14.41 0.26 -4.11
CA LYS A 97 -15.26 -0.05 -5.28
C LYS A 97 -14.46 -0.38 -6.53
N THR A 98 -13.36 0.33 -6.76
CA THR A 98 -12.44 0.07 -7.88
C THR A 98 -11.78 -1.29 -7.75
N TYR A 99 -11.30 -1.65 -6.56
CA TYR A 99 -10.66 -2.95 -6.34
C TYR A 99 -11.67 -4.11 -6.47
N LEU A 100 -12.88 -3.96 -5.95
CA LEU A 100 -13.96 -4.94 -6.12
C LEU A 100 -14.31 -5.13 -7.60
N SER A 101 -14.40 -4.05 -8.39
CA SER A 101 -14.72 -4.16 -9.82
C SER A 101 -13.58 -4.80 -10.62
N LEU A 102 -12.33 -4.48 -10.31
CA LEU A 102 -11.16 -5.09 -10.93
C LEU A 102 -11.07 -6.59 -10.64
N ALA A 103 -11.29 -6.99 -9.39
CA ALA A 103 -11.39 -8.39 -8.98
C ALA A 103 -12.53 -9.11 -9.73
N LYS A 104 -13.69 -8.46 -9.87
CA LYS A 104 -14.85 -9.01 -10.58
C LYS A 104 -14.58 -9.24 -12.06
N LEU A 105 -13.89 -8.31 -12.73
CA LEU A 105 -13.51 -8.44 -14.14
C LEU A 105 -12.66 -9.71 -14.37
N ILE A 106 -11.66 -9.94 -13.51
CA ILE A 106 -10.80 -11.13 -13.60
C ILE A 106 -11.61 -12.39 -13.27
N TYR A 107 -12.45 -12.35 -12.24
CA TYR A 107 -13.30 -13.48 -11.85
C TYR A 107 -14.17 -13.96 -13.02
N ASP A 108 -14.79 -13.02 -13.74
CA ASP A 108 -15.68 -13.33 -14.87
C ASP A 108 -14.95 -13.80 -16.12
N ASP A 109 -13.86 -13.12 -16.52
CA ASP A 109 -13.15 -13.41 -17.77
C ASP A 109 -12.47 -14.79 -17.72
N TYR A 110 -11.99 -15.19 -16.54
CA TYR A 110 -11.31 -16.48 -16.33
C TYR A 110 -12.20 -17.56 -15.73
N GLN A 111 -13.46 -17.25 -15.39
CA GLN A 111 -14.41 -18.19 -14.79
C GLN A 111 -13.80 -18.93 -13.59
N VAL A 112 -13.26 -18.16 -12.65
CA VAL A 112 -12.51 -18.67 -11.50
C VAL A 112 -13.42 -19.56 -10.64
N ASN A 113 -12.96 -20.78 -10.36
CA ASN A 113 -13.70 -21.78 -9.55
C ASN A 113 -12.97 -22.12 -8.24
N GLU A 114 -11.74 -21.66 -8.09
CA GLU A 114 -10.92 -21.83 -6.90
C GLU A 114 -11.43 -20.97 -5.73
N GLU A 115 -11.25 -21.46 -4.50
CA GLU A 115 -11.55 -20.69 -3.30
C GLU A 115 -10.53 -19.56 -3.13
N ILE A 116 -11.03 -18.37 -2.81
CA ILE A 116 -10.21 -17.18 -2.58
C ILE A 116 -10.34 -16.77 -1.12
N TYR A 117 -9.24 -16.93 -0.37
CA TYR A 117 -9.19 -16.66 1.07
C TYR A 117 -8.77 -15.22 1.35
N VAL A 118 -9.75 -14.36 1.59
CA VAL A 118 -9.53 -12.97 2.01
C VAL A 118 -10.10 -12.76 3.42
N LEU A 119 -9.87 -11.58 3.99
CA LEU A 119 -10.53 -11.20 5.23
C LEU A 119 -12.04 -11.23 5.07
N LEU A 120 -12.73 -11.64 6.13
CA LEU A 120 -14.16 -11.92 6.11
C LEU A 120 -14.97 -10.69 5.67
N GLU A 121 -14.56 -9.50 6.09
CA GLU A 121 -15.20 -8.22 5.76
C GLU A 121 -15.06 -7.89 4.27
N ILE A 122 -13.90 -8.18 3.69
CA ILE A 122 -13.64 -7.98 2.26
C ILE A 122 -14.43 -9.00 1.42
N GLY A 123 -14.45 -10.26 1.85
CA GLY A 123 -15.28 -11.30 1.25
C GLY A 123 -16.77 -10.94 1.30
N TYR A 124 -17.23 -10.40 2.43
CA TYR A 124 -18.59 -9.91 2.61
C TYR A 124 -18.91 -8.73 1.69
N LEU A 125 -18.01 -7.75 1.52
CA LEU A 125 -18.20 -6.65 0.59
C LEU A 125 -18.36 -7.14 -0.86
N PHE A 126 -17.54 -8.09 -1.29
CA PHE A 126 -17.65 -8.68 -2.62
C PHE A 126 -18.96 -9.44 -2.80
N TYR A 127 -19.37 -10.21 -1.77
CA TYR A 127 -20.65 -10.90 -1.76
C TYR A 127 -21.85 -9.95 -1.81
N LYS A 128 -21.82 -8.85 -1.02
CA LYS A 128 -22.89 -7.85 -0.99
C LYS A 128 -23.06 -7.15 -2.34
N GLU A 129 -21.96 -6.84 -3.02
CA GLU A 129 -21.97 -6.14 -4.31
C GLU A 129 -22.40 -7.06 -5.48
N TYR A 130 -21.91 -8.32 -5.51
CA TYR A 130 -22.04 -9.19 -6.67
C TYR A 130 -22.84 -10.48 -6.45
N GLY A 131 -23.22 -10.80 -5.20
CA GLY A 131 -23.89 -12.06 -4.84
C GLY A 131 -22.98 -13.29 -4.93
N ILE A 132 -21.66 -13.10 -5.02
CA ILE A 132 -20.67 -14.17 -5.20
C ILE A 132 -19.92 -14.41 -3.89
N LYS A 133 -19.91 -15.67 -3.46
CA LYS A 133 -19.16 -16.11 -2.29
C LYS A 133 -17.78 -16.62 -2.73
N LEU A 134 -16.73 -15.90 -2.34
CA LEU A 134 -15.35 -16.21 -2.72
C LEU A 134 -14.78 -17.44 -2.00
N ASN A 135 -15.23 -17.68 -0.78
CA ASN A 135 -14.86 -18.83 0.03
C ASN A 135 -16.13 -19.45 0.63
N LYS A 136 -16.35 -20.75 0.37
CA LYS A 136 -17.57 -21.45 0.83
C LYS A 136 -17.70 -21.51 2.34
N TRP A 137 -16.59 -21.42 3.08
CA TRP A 137 -16.54 -21.48 4.54
C TRP A 137 -16.94 -20.17 5.23
N ASP A 138 -16.97 -19.05 4.49
CA ASP A 138 -17.30 -17.76 5.08
C ASP A 138 -18.73 -17.76 5.61
N ASP A 139 -18.93 -17.43 6.88
CA ASP A 139 -20.27 -17.28 7.45
C ASP A 139 -20.60 -15.81 7.61
N PHE A 140 -21.49 -15.31 6.77
CA PHE A 140 -21.93 -13.91 6.78
C PHE A 140 -23.18 -13.69 7.64
N GLU A 141 -23.85 -14.76 8.11
CA GLU A 141 -25.08 -14.62 8.91
C GLU A 141 -24.78 -14.27 10.37
N THR A 142 -23.55 -14.55 10.83
CA THR A 142 -23.15 -14.44 12.23
C THR A 142 -22.48 -13.11 12.61
N PHE A 143 -22.20 -12.23 11.65
CA PHE A 143 -21.48 -10.97 11.88
C PHE A 143 -22.29 -9.73 11.48
N GLU A 144 -22.56 -8.86 12.46
CA GLU A 144 -22.94 -7.48 12.19
C GLU A 144 -21.67 -6.68 11.87
N PHE A 145 -21.43 -6.43 10.58
CA PHE A 145 -20.29 -5.61 10.16
C PHE A 145 -20.61 -4.12 10.36
N GLU A 146 -20.37 -3.62 11.57
CA GLU A 146 -20.45 -2.19 11.87
C GLU A 146 -19.44 -1.39 11.01
N ASN A 147 -19.82 -0.16 10.63
CA ASN A 147 -18.93 0.82 9.96
C ASN A 147 -18.36 0.44 8.58
N LEU A 148 -18.94 -0.53 7.85
CA LEU A 148 -18.55 -0.76 6.44
C LEU A 148 -19.06 0.32 5.48
N ASN A 149 -20.09 1.09 5.87
CA ASN A 149 -20.70 2.12 5.02
C ASN A 149 -20.07 3.51 5.17
N ILE A 150 -18.95 3.67 5.89
CA ILE A 150 -18.28 4.97 6.09
C ILE A 150 -17.89 5.65 4.76
N HIS A 151 -17.75 4.88 3.68
CA HIS A 151 -17.46 5.37 2.33
C HIS A 151 -18.69 5.97 1.63
N PHE A 152 -19.90 5.61 2.06
CA PHE A 152 -21.16 5.96 1.40
C PHE A 152 -21.98 7.00 2.16
N GLU A 153 -21.76 7.13 3.46
CA GLU A 153 -22.47 8.05 4.32
C GLU A 153 -21.76 9.40 4.42
N ASP A 154 -22.55 10.45 4.60
CA ASP A 154 -22.08 11.80 4.83
C ASP A 154 -21.55 11.93 6.26
N THR A 155 -20.32 11.46 6.45
CA THR A 155 -19.64 11.34 7.74
C THR A 155 -18.39 12.22 7.79
N ILE A 156 -17.94 12.54 9.00
CA ILE A 156 -16.65 13.20 9.21
C ILE A 156 -15.48 12.37 8.64
N TYR A 157 -15.59 11.04 8.66
CA TYR A 157 -14.60 10.13 8.09
C TYR A 157 -14.52 10.26 6.57
N ARG A 158 -15.66 10.42 5.90
CA ARG A 158 -15.71 10.70 4.47
C ARG A 158 -15.10 12.07 4.14
N ALA A 159 -15.34 13.08 4.98
CA ALA A 159 -14.71 14.39 4.81
C ALA A 159 -13.18 14.29 4.90
N ILE A 160 -12.63 13.56 5.89
CA ILE A 160 -11.19 13.27 5.97
C ILE A 160 -10.71 12.51 4.74
N MET A 161 -11.41 11.44 4.36
CA MET A 161 -11.03 10.58 3.24
C MET A 161 -10.87 11.33 1.92
N TYR A 162 -11.67 12.37 1.66
CA TYR A 162 -11.54 13.20 0.46
C TYR A 162 -10.85 14.55 0.72
N ASN A 163 -10.30 14.76 1.92
CA ASN A 163 -9.71 16.02 2.37
C ASN A 163 -10.63 17.24 2.16
N ASP A 164 -11.93 17.05 2.42
CA ASP A 164 -12.97 18.08 2.30
C ASP A 164 -13.00 18.94 3.57
N LEU A 165 -12.21 20.02 3.55
CA LEU A 165 -12.06 20.92 4.69
C LEU A 165 -13.37 21.59 5.09
N GLU A 166 -14.22 21.99 4.13
CA GLU A 166 -15.48 22.69 4.43
C GLU A 166 -16.45 21.78 5.17
N ARG A 167 -16.63 20.55 4.68
CA ARG A 167 -17.47 19.55 5.34
C ARG A 167 -16.89 19.16 6.70
N PHE A 168 -15.57 19.02 6.79
CA PHE A 168 -14.89 18.71 8.04
C PHE A 168 -15.12 19.80 9.10
N ILE A 169 -14.96 21.09 8.74
CA ILE A 169 -15.25 22.22 9.63
C ILE A 169 -16.70 22.14 10.13
N PHE A 170 -17.66 21.93 9.23
CA PHE A 170 -19.07 21.79 9.59
C PHE A 170 -19.27 20.74 10.69
N PHE A 171 -18.69 19.55 10.57
CA PHE A 171 -18.79 18.51 11.60
C PHE A 171 -18.16 18.93 12.94
N THR A 172 -17.05 19.68 12.90
CA THR A 172 -16.37 20.13 14.12
C THR A 172 -17.10 21.23 14.90
N GLU A 173 -18.08 21.90 14.28
CA GLU A 173 -18.90 22.95 14.91
C GLU A 173 -20.27 22.44 15.39
N ILE A 174 -20.60 21.16 15.15
CA ILE A 174 -21.84 20.56 15.65
C ILE A 174 -21.78 20.44 17.18
N GLU A 175 -22.87 20.80 17.85
CA GLU A 175 -23.00 20.64 19.31
C GLU A 175 -22.81 19.17 19.69
N GLY A 176 -21.90 18.90 20.62
CA GLY A 176 -21.55 17.54 21.04
C GLY A 176 -20.45 16.88 20.21
N PHE A 177 -19.77 17.60 19.31
CA PHE A 177 -18.58 17.08 18.62
C PHE A 177 -17.51 16.61 19.61
N ASP A 178 -17.18 15.32 19.55
CA ASP A 178 -16.07 14.72 20.28
C ASP A 178 -14.80 14.74 19.41
N LYS A 179 -13.84 15.57 19.81
CA LYS A 179 -12.54 15.70 19.13
C LYS A 179 -11.65 14.46 19.30
N ASP A 180 -11.89 13.67 20.36
CA ASP A 180 -11.09 12.50 20.73
C ASP A 180 -11.76 11.21 20.23
N GLN A 181 -12.84 11.32 19.44
CA GLN A 181 -13.54 10.19 18.85
C GLN A 181 -12.60 9.33 18.00
N LYS A 182 -12.84 8.02 18.02
CA LYS A 182 -12.07 7.03 17.26
C LYS A 182 -12.98 6.22 16.34
N LEU A 183 -12.48 5.91 15.16
CA LEU A 183 -13.10 5.01 14.22
C LEU A 183 -12.59 3.58 14.45
N ASN A 184 -13.49 2.67 14.81
CA ASN A 184 -13.23 1.23 14.73
C ASN A 184 -13.85 0.69 13.43
N CYS A 185 -13.01 0.30 12.48
CA CYS A 185 -13.44 -0.18 11.18
C CYS A 185 -12.43 -1.19 10.61
N TYR A 186 -12.91 -2.38 10.27
CA TYR A 186 -12.11 -3.48 9.74
C TYR A 186 -11.55 -3.23 8.32
N LEU A 187 -11.97 -2.15 7.66
CA LEU A 187 -11.41 -1.71 6.37
C LEU A 187 -10.09 -0.95 6.51
N TYR A 188 -9.59 -0.74 7.72
CA TYR A 188 -8.26 -0.18 7.97
C TYR A 188 -7.33 -1.25 8.56
N PRO A 189 -6.00 -1.05 8.49
CA PRO A 189 -5.04 -2.01 9.05
C PRO A 189 -5.23 -2.13 10.57
N ASP A 190 -5.07 -3.35 11.08
CA ASP A 190 -5.44 -3.74 12.44
C ASP A 190 -4.75 -2.90 13.53
N TYR A 191 -5.52 -2.05 14.20
CA TYR A 191 -5.12 -1.40 15.45
C TYR A 191 -6.19 -1.59 16.53
N CYS A 192 -5.79 -2.27 17.60
CA CYS A 192 -6.60 -2.45 18.80
C CYS A 192 -6.97 -1.08 19.41
N GLY A 193 -8.21 -0.64 19.21
CA GLY A 193 -8.75 0.60 19.79
C GLY A 193 -9.12 1.68 18.79
N GLY A 194 -9.00 1.43 17.48
CA GLY A 194 -9.44 2.34 16.41
C GLY A 194 -8.54 3.56 16.21
N TYR A 195 -8.79 4.27 15.11
CA TYR A 195 -7.99 5.43 14.70
C TYR A 195 -8.66 6.74 15.11
N SER A 196 -7.87 7.66 15.67
CA SER A 196 -8.27 9.05 15.87
C SER A 196 -8.46 9.78 14.53
N LEU A 197 -9.16 10.92 14.57
CA LEU A 197 -9.34 11.76 13.39
C LEU A 197 -8.00 12.21 12.77
N LEU A 198 -6.97 12.45 13.59
CA LEU A 198 -5.66 12.86 13.11
C LEU A 198 -4.92 11.70 12.42
N GLU A 199 -4.98 10.50 13.00
CA GLU A 199 -4.40 9.29 12.39
C GLU A 199 -5.08 8.96 11.06
N LEU A 200 -6.40 9.12 10.96
CA LEU A 200 -7.13 8.99 9.69
C LEU A 200 -6.68 10.03 8.66
N CYS A 201 -6.36 11.26 9.08
CA CYS A 201 -5.81 12.25 8.18
C CYS A 201 -4.43 11.82 7.64
N CYS A 202 -3.59 11.20 8.49
CA CYS A 202 -2.30 10.65 8.08
C CYS A 202 -2.45 9.51 7.07
N TYR A 203 -3.35 8.57 7.33
CA TYR A 203 -3.65 7.44 6.43
C TYR A 203 -4.16 7.91 5.07
N HIS A 204 -5.09 8.88 5.05
CA HIS A 204 -5.70 9.37 3.79
C HIS A 204 -4.88 10.45 3.08
N GLY A 205 -3.83 10.98 3.71
CA GLY A 205 -3.08 12.12 3.20
C GLY A 205 -3.87 13.44 3.23
N ALA A 206 -4.83 13.57 4.14
CA ALA A 206 -5.78 14.68 4.25
C ALA A 206 -5.17 15.90 4.97
N VAL A 207 -4.31 16.62 4.26
CA VAL A 207 -3.46 17.67 4.83
C VAL A 207 -4.23 18.85 5.42
N ASP A 208 -5.38 19.21 4.85
CA ASP A 208 -6.15 20.36 5.32
C ASP A 208 -6.90 20.03 6.60
N CYS A 209 -7.51 18.85 6.65
CA CYS A 209 -8.14 18.33 7.86
C CYS A 209 -7.09 18.13 8.98
N PHE A 210 -5.92 17.59 8.65
CA PHE A 210 -4.78 17.45 9.57
C PHE A 210 -4.37 18.79 10.18
N LYS A 211 -4.18 19.83 9.36
CA LYS A 211 -3.81 21.18 9.81
C LYS A 211 -4.87 21.77 10.74
N LEU A 212 -6.15 21.59 10.44
CA LEU A 212 -7.22 22.06 11.32
C LEU A 212 -7.16 21.37 12.69
N LEU A 213 -6.99 20.05 12.72
CA LEU A 213 -6.90 19.28 13.96
C LEU A 213 -5.70 19.68 14.83
N ARG A 214 -4.56 19.97 14.19
CA ARG A 214 -3.36 20.45 14.89
C ARG A 214 -3.51 21.87 15.42
N THR A 215 -4.12 22.78 14.65
CA THR A 215 -4.20 24.20 15.01
C THR A 215 -5.35 24.51 15.97
N LYS A 216 -6.55 23.97 15.72
CA LYS A 216 -7.76 24.26 16.52
C LYS A 216 -7.83 23.43 17.80
N PHE A 217 -7.45 22.15 17.72
CA PHE A 217 -7.64 21.19 18.82
C PHE A 217 -6.35 20.75 19.50
N ASN A 218 -5.19 21.15 18.97
CA ASN A 218 -3.87 20.72 19.44
C ASN A 218 -3.73 19.18 19.50
N SER A 219 -4.36 18.49 18.54
CA SER A 219 -4.42 17.02 18.50
C SER A 219 -3.01 16.42 18.46
N GLU A 220 -2.67 15.53 19.39
CA GLU A 220 -1.31 14.99 19.51
C GLU A 220 -0.88 14.17 18.27
N ILE A 221 0.37 14.36 17.83
CA ILE A 221 0.96 13.53 16.78
C ILE A 221 1.52 12.27 17.44
N THR A 222 0.87 11.14 17.21
CA THR A 222 1.25 9.82 17.75
C THR A 222 2.28 9.13 16.85
N GLU A 223 2.89 8.05 17.34
CA GLU A 223 3.73 7.15 16.52
C GLU A 223 2.93 6.62 15.31
N THR A 224 1.67 6.23 15.55
CA THR A 224 0.73 5.79 14.52
C THR A 224 0.46 6.86 13.44
N CYS A 225 0.42 8.15 13.79
CA CYS A 225 0.38 9.22 12.79
C CYS A 225 1.57 9.15 11.82
N LEU A 226 2.79 8.94 12.34
CA LEU A 226 3.99 8.84 11.50
C LEU A 226 3.93 7.57 10.64
N GLU A 227 3.59 6.43 11.22
CA GLU A 227 3.46 5.16 10.50
C GLU A 227 2.48 5.28 9.34
N LEU A 228 1.26 5.77 9.59
CA LEU A 228 0.23 5.91 8.56
C LEU A 228 0.57 6.97 7.50
N SER A 229 1.41 7.96 7.83
CA SER A 229 1.82 8.98 6.87
C SER A 229 2.61 8.41 5.68
N PHE A 230 3.25 7.25 5.84
CA PHE A 230 3.91 6.53 4.75
C PHE A 230 2.90 5.84 3.80
N LEU A 231 1.73 5.40 4.29
CA LEU A 231 0.64 4.93 3.43
C LEU A 231 -0.03 6.10 2.69
N GLY A 232 -0.38 7.17 3.41
CA GLY A 232 -1.05 8.33 2.82
C GLY A 232 -0.16 9.10 1.84
N GLY A 233 1.17 9.03 2.04
CA GLY A 233 2.16 9.56 1.12
C GLY A 233 2.09 11.07 0.91
N ASN A 234 1.53 11.82 1.87
CA ASN A 234 1.49 13.27 1.82
C ASN A 234 2.78 13.86 2.45
N PRO A 235 3.64 14.53 1.65
CA PRO A 235 4.91 15.10 2.12
C PRO A 235 4.79 16.02 3.33
N GLU A 236 3.75 16.86 3.37
CA GLU A 236 3.60 17.86 4.43
C GLU A 236 3.26 17.18 5.76
N ILE A 237 2.32 16.23 5.74
CA ILE A 237 1.95 15.45 6.93
C ILE A 237 3.16 14.67 7.45
N MET A 238 3.85 13.93 6.57
CA MET A 238 5.01 13.13 6.95
C MET A 238 6.11 13.99 7.57
N SER A 239 6.40 15.14 6.95
CA SER A 239 7.40 16.08 7.46
C SER A 239 7.06 16.67 8.82
N GLU A 240 5.77 16.89 9.08
CA GLU A 240 5.31 17.35 10.38
C GLU A 240 5.44 16.24 11.42
N CYS A 241 5.04 15.01 11.08
CA CYS A 241 5.13 13.87 11.99
C CYS A 241 6.57 13.57 12.40
N LEU A 242 7.53 13.65 11.48
CA LEU A 242 8.97 13.45 11.72
C LEU A 242 9.60 14.46 12.70
N LYS A 243 8.94 15.59 12.98
CA LYS A 243 9.42 16.55 14.00
C LYS A 243 9.15 16.07 15.42
N PHE A 244 8.19 15.18 15.61
CA PHE A 244 7.73 14.71 16.92
C PHE A 244 8.07 13.23 17.15
N GLN A 245 8.09 12.42 16.08
CA GLN A 245 8.25 10.98 16.15
C GLN A 245 9.46 10.50 15.34
N LYS A 246 9.96 9.31 15.68
CA LYS A 246 11.04 8.64 14.95
C LYS A 246 10.49 7.45 14.17
N PRO A 247 10.92 7.23 12.91
CA PRO A 247 10.54 6.05 12.16
C PRO A 247 10.91 4.74 12.86
N ASN A 248 10.04 3.76 12.71
CA ASN A 248 10.15 2.41 13.26
C ASN A 248 9.90 1.36 12.16
N GLN A 249 9.84 0.08 12.53
CA GLN A 249 9.60 -1.01 11.57
C GLN A 249 8.19 -1.00 10.95
N GLU A 250 7.18 -0.44 11.62
CA GLU A 250 5.85 -0.27 11.02
C GLU A 250 5.86 0.83 9.94
N CYS A 251 6.65 1.90 10.10
CA CYS A 251 6.89 2.87 9.02
C CYS A 251 7.48 2.19 7.78
N MET A 252 8.43 1.27 7.99
CA MET A 252 9.06 0.50 6.92
C MET A 252 8.03 -0.41 6.22
N LYS A 253 7.23 -1.16 6.99
CA LYS A 253 6.13 -1.98 6.45
C LYS A 253 5.14 -1.15 5.60
N HIS A 254 4.72 0.02 6.08
CA HIS A 254 3.85 0.92 5.33
C HIS A 254 4.53 1.50 4.08
N ALA A 255 5.84 1.74 4.11
CA ALA A 255 6.60 2.10 2.91
C ALA A 255 6.56 0.97 1.86
N PHE A 256 6.72 -0.31 2.25
CA PHE A 256 6.56 -1.45 1.34
C PHE A 256 5.16 -1.50 0.73
N ILE A 257 4.12 -1.38 1.56
CA ILE A 257 2.73 -1.43 1.12
C ILE A 257 2.40 -0.28 0.17
N SER A 258 2.97 0.91 0.36
CA SER A 258 2.75 2.05 -0.54
C SER A 258 3.37 1.88 -1.94
N HIS A 259 4.14 0.80 -2.16
CA HIS A 259 4.91 0.58 -3.38
C HIS A 259 5.78 1.78 -3.77
N ASN A 260 6.28 2.54 -2.79
CA ASN A 260 7.10 3.72 -3.00
C ASN A 260 8.54 3.44 -2.59
N ILE A 261 9.40 3.16 -3.58
CA ILE A 261 10.81 2.82 -3.34
C ILE A 261 11.59 3.97 -2.71
N ASP A 262 11.18 5.23 -2.93
CA ASP A 262 11.82 6.39 -2.31
C ASP A 262 11.60 6.38 -0.80
N PHE A 263 10.42 5.93 -0.33
CA PHE A 263 10.15 5.78 1.10
C PHE A 263 10.99 4.67 1.73
N VAL A 264 11.09 3.52 1.06
CA VAL A 264 11.90 2.39 1.53
C VAL A 264 13.37 2.80 1.63
N THR A 265 13.92 3.42 0.58
CA THR A 265 15.32 3.87 0.57
C THR A 265 15.60 5.00 1.56
N PHE A 266 14.65 5.93 1.77
CA PHE A 266 14.75 6.95 2.81
C PHE A 266 14.88 6.34 4.21
N LEU A 267 13.99 5.41 4.55
CA LEU A 267 13.98 4.73 5.85
C LEU A 267 15.24 3.89 6.10
N LEU A 268 15.69 3.21 5.05
CA LEU A 268 16.90 2.40 5.06
C LEU A 268 18.16 3.25 5.26
N ASN A 269 18.31 4.34 4.49
CA ASN A 269 19.55 5.13 4.49
C ASN A 269 19.63 6.14 5.64
N GLU A 270 18.53 6.79 5.99
CA GLU A 270 18.53 7.87 6.99
C GLU A 270 18.29 7.33 8.41
N TYR A 271 17.63 6.16 8.54
CA TYR A 271 17.28 5.57 9.84
C TYR A 271 17.85 4.17 10.07
N ASN A 272 18.57 3.60 9.10
CA ASN A 272 19.16 2.25 9.18
C ASN A 272 18.14 1.15 9.52
N LEU A 273 16.90 1.31 9.04
CA LEU A 273 15.87 0.30 9.23
C LEU A 273 16.10 -0.87 8.28
N GLU A 274 16.05 -2.09 8.81
CA GLU A 274 16.25 -3.30 8.03
C GLU A 274 15.06 -3.65 7.13
N ILE A 275 15.34 -4.26 5.97
CA ILE A 275 14.32 -4.82 5.08
C ILE A 275 13.94 -6.22 5.57
N ASN A 276 12.66 -6.38 5.92
CA ASN A 276 12.07 -7.69 6.17
C ASN A 276 11.47 -8.27 4.88
N LEU A 277 12.10 -9.31 4.33
CA LEU A 277 11.66 -9.94 3.08
C LEU A 277 10.27 -10.58 3.14
N ASN A 278 9.73 -10.87 4.33
CA ASN A 278 8.35 -11.33 4.44
C ASN A 278 7.37 -10.27 3.94
N TYR A 279 7.66 -8.97 4.13
CA TYR A 279 6.81 -7.90 3.60
C TYR A 279 6.87 -7.83 2.08
N CYS A 280 8.03 -8.11 1.46
CA CYS A 280 8.13 -8.18 0.00
C CYS A 280 7.24 -9.28 -0.58
N GLU A 281 7.18 -10.43 0.11
CA GLU A 281 6.31 -11.56 -0.26
C GLU A 281 4.84 -11.21 -0.08
N TRP A 282 4.43 -10.76 1.10
CA TRP A 282 3.02 -10.48 1.41
C TRP A 282 2.42 -9.34 0.60
N TYR A 283 3.23 -8.34 0.23
CA TYR A 283 2.76 -7.17 -0.51
C TYR A 283 3.21 -7.17 -1.97
N ASN A 284 3.83 -8.24 -2.46
CA ASN A 284 4.31 -8.33 -3.85
C ASN A 284 5.25 -7.18 -4.26
N ASN A 285 5.95 -6.56 -3.31
CA ASN A 285 6.88 -5.46 -3.56
C ASN A 285 8.27 -6.00 -3.94
N LEU A 286 8.36 -6.44 -5.20
CA LEU A 286 9.58 -7.01 -5.74
C LEU A 286 10.70 -5.96 -5.92
N GLU A 287 10.37 -4.70 -6.16
CA GLU A 287 11.37 -3.63 -6.29
C GLU A 287 12.20 -3.49 -5.01
N SER A 288 11.56 -3.57 -3.85
CA SER A 288 12.25 -3.50 -2.56
C SER A 288 13.01 -4.80 -2.23
N PHE A 289 12.54 -5.96 -2.69
CA PHE A 289 13.31 -7.20 -2.66
C PHE A 289 14.63 -7.07 -3.46
N LEU A 290 14.59 -6.41 -4.62
CA LEU A 290 15.80 -6.17 -5.42
C LEU A 290 16.77 -5.19 -4.73
N VAL A 291 16.26 -4.17 -4.02
CA VAL A 291 17.10 -3.30 -3.18
C VAL A 291 17.78 -4.09 -2.06
N TYR A 292 17.06 -4.99 -1.39
CA TYR A 292 17.68 -5.86 -0.40
C TYR A 292 18.82 -6.70 -0.98
N PHE A 293 18.60 -7.34 -2.13
CA PHE A 293 19.63 -8.16 -2.76
C PHE A 293 20.84 -7.31 -3.17
N ASP A 294 20.61 -6.12 -3.72
CA ASP A 294 21.67 -5.20 -4.12
C ASP A 294 22.56 -4.76 -2.95
N GLN A 295 21.98 -4.59 -1.75
CA GLN A 295 22.74 -4.22 -0.55
C GLN A 295 23.45 -5.37 0.14
N THR A 296 22.85 -6.56 0.14
CA THR A 296 23.33 -7.70 0.96
C THR A 296 24.08 -8.73 0.15
N ASN A 297 23.78 -8.84 -1.16
CA ASN A 297 24.22 -9.92 -2.04
C ASN A 297 23.94 -11.32 -1.44
N ASP A 298 22.89 -11.46 -0.61
CA ASP A 298 22.49 -12.71 0.05
C ASP A 298 21.70 -13.60 -0.92
N VAL A 299 22.43 -14.30 -1.80
CA VAL A 299 21.88 -15.20 -2.82
C VAL A 299 21.01 -16.31 -2.20
N ASN A 300 21.43 -16.90 -1.08
CA ASN A 300 20.71 -18.02 -0.46
C ASN A 300 19.32 -17.60 0.03
N LYS A 301 19.22 -16.45 0.71
CA LYS A 301 17.94 -15.95 1.18
C LYS A 301 17.08 -15.50 -0.01
N CYS A 302 17.67 -14.80 -0.98
CA CYS A 302 16.96 -14.38 -2.19
C CYS A 302 16.43 -15.57 -3.02
N PHE A 303 17.16 -16.68 -3.10
CA PHE A 303 16.69 -17.93 -3.74
C PHE A 303 15.46 -18.52 -3.03
N LEU A 304 15.47 -18.56 -1.69
CA LEU A 304 14.32 -19.06 -0.93
C LEU A 304 13.07 -18.20 -1.16
N TYR A 305 13.22 -16.88 -1.15
CA TYR A 305 12.09 -15.95 -1.34
C TYR A 305 11.64 -15.84 -2.80
N SER A 306 12.53 -16.00 -3.79
CA SER A 306 12.12 -16.04 -5.21
C SER A 306 11.22 -17.25 -5.51
N ALA A 307 11.49 -18.39 -4.86
CA ALA A 307 10.62 -19.56 -4.93
C ALA A 307 9.23 -19.29 -4.34
N ARG A 308 9.13 -18.53 -3.23
CA ARG A 308 7.85 -18.17 -2.61
C ARG A 308 7.04 -17.14 -3.40
N LEU A 309 7.73 -16.16 -3.98
CA LEU A 309 7.12 -15.17 -4.89
C LEU A 309 6.61 -15.82 -6.19
N ASN A 310 7.05 -17.05 -6.47
CA ASN A 310 6.71 -17.82 -7.67
C ASN A 310 7.08 -17.07 -8.95
N ILE A 311 8.31 -16.52 -9.00
CA ILE A 311 8.86 -15.82 -10.17
C ILE A 311 9.99 -16.69 -10.76
N PRO A 312 9.71 -17.51 -11.80
CA PRO A 312 10.68 -18.48 -12.32
C PRO A 312 11.99 -17.84 -12.79
N SER A 313 11.91 -16.67 -13.42
CA SER A 313 13.10 -15.95 -13.93
C SER A 313 14.08 -15.56 -12.81
N LEU A 314 13.58 -15.15 -11.64
CA LEU A 314 14.41 -14.88 -10.48
C LEU A 314 14.96 -16.16 -9.85
N LEU A 315 14.18 -17.24 -9.82
CA LEU A 315 14.64 -18.53 -9.33
C LEU A 315 15.82 -19.05 -10.16
N GLU A 316 15.70 -19.00 -11.49
CA GLU A 316 16.77 -19.37 -12.43
C GLU A 316 18.00 -18.47 -12.28
N TYR A 317 17.79 -17.16 -12.11
CA TYR A 317 18.88 -16.22 -11.85
C TYR A 317 19.66 -16.60 -10.57
N PHE A 318 18.97 -16.76 -9.43
CA PHE A 318 19.66 -17.06 -8.19
C PHE A 318 20.27 -18.47 -8.18
N LEU A 319 19.65 -19.45 -8.84
CA LEU A 319 20.21 -20.80 -9.01
C LEU A 319 21.51 -20.81 -9.84
N SER A 320 21.61 -19.94 -10.84
CA SER A 320 22.84 -19.82 -11.66
C SER A 320 23.96 -19.04 -10.99
N HIS A 321 23.67 -18.34 -9.89
CA HIS A 321 24.61 -17.48 -9.16
C HIS A 321 24.88 -17.96 -7.72
N GLY A 322 24.44 -19.17 -7.33
CA GLY A 322 24.64 -19.76 -6.01
C GLY A 322 24.31 -21.25 -5.93
#